data_AF-A0A9P9D2Q2-F1
#
_entry.id   AF-A0A9P9D2Q2-F1
#
_cell.length_a   1.000
_cell.length_b   1.000
_cell.length_c   1.000
_cell.angle_alpha   90.00
_cell.angle_beta   90.00
_cell.angle_gamma   90.00
#
_symmetry.space_group_name_H-M   'P 1'
#
loop_
_entity.id
_entity.type
_entity.pdbx_description
1 polymer ?
#
loop_
_entity_poly.entity_id
_entity_poly.type
_entity_poly.pdbx_seq_one_letter_code
_entity_poly.pdbx_strand_id
1 'polypeptide(L)'
;MTNLALQLKRLGLLEYLDILIAEGFDTWDTVLDITEPDLNSLNVKINDQKRLQRAITKSRRWDQTERPTNARTKRKYTRRPKPDKHAPERPLTAYVAFSKHIRDILEGQEISFTEIAKIIGARWQCLSVDAREAYQCQANVAKEQYSVDLAEYKKSSKYHAYKVYLKGFKKNHSKLYLSVK
;
A
#
# COMPACT_ATOMS: atom_id res chain seq x y z
N MET A 1 36.61 23.93 20.17
CA MET A 1 35.43 24.44 19.44
C MET A 1 34.29 23.47 19.69
N THR A 2 33.15 23.93 20.22
CA THR A 2 31.99 23.08 20.54
C THR A 2 31.37 22.51 19.26
N ASN A 3 30.71 21.34 19.37
CA ASN A 3 30.02 20.69 18.23
C ASN A 3 29.00 21.66 17.57
N LEU A 4 28.30 22.44 18.40
CA LEU A 4 27.37 23.48 17.98
C LEU A 4 28.02 24.55 17.10
N ALA A 5 29.18 25.09 17.49
CA ALA A 5 29.89 26.12 16.71
C ALA A 5 30.27 25.62 15.31
N LEU A 6 30.63 24.34 15.17
CA LEU A 6 30.99 23.75 13.88
C LEU A 6 29.74 23.62 12.97
N GLN A 7 28.60 23.19 13.53
CA GLN A 7 27.35 23.08 12.78
C GLN A 7 26.81 24.45 12.36
N LEU A 8 26.82 25.44 13.26
CA LEU A 8 26.42 26.81 12.93
C LEU A 8 27.36 27.45 11.90
N LYS A 9 28.67 27.19 11.96
CA LYS A 9 29.63 27.60 10.93
C LYS A 9 29.29 27.05 9.56
N ARG A 10 28.91 25.77 9.48
CA ARG A 10 28.50 25.13 8.24
C ARG A 10 27.19 25.72 7.69
N LEU A 11 26.29 26.14 8.57
CA LEU A 11 25.02 26.77 8.20
C LEU A 11 25.15 28.28 7.93
N GLY A 12 26.30 28.90 8.23
CA GLY A 12 26.51 30.34 8.14
C GLY A 12 25.74 31.12 9.22
N LEU A 13 25.60 30.55 10.41
CA LEU A 13 24.80 31.05 11.54
C LEU A 13 25.64 31.26 12.81
N LEU A 14 26.96 31.44 12.67
CA LEU A 14 27.87 31.61 13.82
C LEU A 14 27.54 32.81 14.70
N GLU A 15 26.96 33.86 14.11
CA GLU A 15 26.55 35.08 14.82
C GLU A 15 25.51 34.82 15.92
N TYR A 16 24.84 33.67 15.88
CA TYR A 16 23.82 33.27 16.85
C TYR A 16 24.34 32.27 17.90
N LEU A 17 25.63 31.93 17.88
CA LEU A 17 26.22 30.97 18.83
C LEU A 17 26.10 31.47 20.28
N ASP A 18 26.46 32.72 20.54
CA ASP A 18 26.44 33.27 21.91
C ASP A 18 25.02 33.40 22.45
N ILE A 19 24.06 33.72 21.58
CA ILE A 19 22.63 33.81 21.92
C ILE A 19 22.08 32.42 22.27
N LEU A 20 22.41 31.39 21.48
CA LEU A 20 21.99 30.02 21.74
C LEU A 20 22.58 29.47 23.03
N ILE A 21 23.85 29.74 23.31
CA ILE A 21 24.50 29.34 24.58
C ILE A 21 23.86 30.06 25.78
N ALA A 22 23.55 31.35 25.65
CA ALA A 22 22.91 32.14 26.72
C ALA A 22 21.51 31.62 27.08
N GLU A 23 20.77 31.10 26.09
CA GLU A 23 19.44 30.50 26.27
C GLU A 23 19.51 29.01 26.67
N GLY A 24 20.72 28.47 26.92
CA GLY A 24 20.91 27.11 27.40
C GLY A 24 21.03 26.03 26.32
N PHE A 25 21.20 26.41 25.05
CA PHE A 25 21.47 25.50 23.94
C PHE A 25 22.98 25.45 23.66
N ASP A 26 23.69 24.65 24.44
CA ASP A 26 25.14 24.49 24.38
C ASP A 26 25.60 23.44 23.34
N THR A 27 24.71 22.55 22.92
CA THR A 27 24.98 21.44 21.99
C THR A 27 24.00 21.38 20.82
N TRP A 28 24.42 20.77 19.71
CA TRP A 28 23.55 20.58 18.55
C TRP A 28 22.35 19.69 18.87
N ASP A 29 22.52 18.71 19.76
CA ASP A 29 21.44 17.83 20.21
C ASP A 29 20.35 18.61 20.97
N THR A 30 20.71 19.52 21.87
CA THR A 30 19.73 20.41 22.53
C THR A 30 19.04 21.36 21.54
N VAL A 31 19.73 21.75 20.45
CA VAL A 31 19.14 22.56 19.37
C VAL A 31 18.13 21.76 18.55
N LEU A 32 18.31 20.44 18.45
CA LEU A 32 17.35 19.58 17.75
C LEU A 32 16.02 19.46 18.50
N ASP A 33 15.95 19.78 19.80
CA ASP A 33 14.74 19.72 20.61
C ASP A 33 13.97 21.05 20.67
N ILE A 34 14.55 22.14 20.15
CA ILE A 34 13.92 23.47 20.14
C ILE A 34 12.58 23.43 19.38
N THR A 35 11.53 23.99 19.98
CA THR A 35 10.21 24.09 19.37
C THR A 35 10.07 25.40 18.56
N GLU A 36 9.14 25.43 17.60
CA GLU A 36 8.92 26.63 16.76
C GLU A 36 8.67 27.95 17.52
N PRO A 37 7.95 28.00 18.66
CA PRO A 37 7.79 29.24 19.42
C PRO A 37 9.10 29.71 20.08
N ASP A 38 9.98 28.80 20.52
CA ASP A 38 11.25 29.15 21.16
C ASP A 38 12.20 29.81 20.13
N LEU A 39 12.18 29.33 18.88
CA LEU A 39 12.90 29.95 17.77
C LEU A 39 12.35 31.34 17.36
N ASN A 40 11.05 31.59 17.57
CA ASN A 40 10.42 32.87 17.27
C ASN A 40 10.74 33.94 18.34
N SER A 41 10.97 33.51 19.58
CA SER A 41 11.36 34.40 20.69
C SER A 41 12.81 34.87 20.59
N LEU A 42 13.64 34.15 19.83
CA LEU A 42 14.99 34.58 19.49
C LEU A 42 14.91 35.69 18.44
N ASN A 43 15.61 36.80 18.65
CA ASN A 43 15.68 37.93 17.69
C ASN A 43 16.56 37.60 16.46
N VAL A 44 16.36 36.41 15.90
CA VAL A 44 17.06 35.83 14.76
C VAL A 44 16.32 36.26 13.49
N LYS A 45 17.06 36.59 12.43
CA LYS A 45 16.44 36.96 11.14
C LYS A 45 15.60 35.79 10.62
N ILE A 46 14.38 36.08 10.13
CA ILE A 46 13.41 35.08 9.64
C ILE A 46 14.03 34.09 8.63
N ASN A 47 14.93 34.55 7.76
CA ASN A 47 15.61 33.68 6.79
C ASN A 47 16.59 32.70 7.44
N ASP A 48 17.28 33.14 8.48
CA ASP A 48 18.23 32.33 9.23
C ASP A 48 17.51 31.34 10.14
N GLN A 49 16.37 31.74 10.70
CA GLN A 49 15.44 30.84 11.38
C GLN A 49 14.95 29.72 10.46
N LYS A 50 14.53 30.04 9.22
CA LYS A 50 14.15 29.04 8.21
C LYS A 50 15.31 28.10 7.85
N ARG A 51 16.55 28.60 7.83
CA ARG A 51 17.76 27.77 7.57
C ARG A 51 18.02 26.82 8.74
N LEU A 52 17.87 27.29 9.97
CA LEU A 52 18.00 26.47 11.18
C LEU A 52 16.89 25.41 11.26
N GLN A 53 15.64 25.77 10.99
CA GLN A 53 14.51 24.81 10.90
C GLN A 53 14.73 23.73 9.83
N ARG A 54 15.23 24.12 8.64
CA ARG A 54 15.58 23.16 7.58
C ARG A 54 16.71 22.22 8.01
N ALA A 55 17.71 22.74 8.73
CA ALA A 55 18.83 21.95 9.24
C ALA A 55 18.38 20.98 10.36
N ILE A 56 17.54 21.44 11.29
CA ILE A 56 16.92 20.61 12.34
C ILE A 56 16.07 19.52 11.70
N THR A 57 15.19 19.86 10.76
CA THR A 57 14.34 18.90 10.05
C THR A 57 15.17 17.87 9.25
N LYS A 58 16.26 18.31 8.61
CA LYS A 58 17.17 17.42 7.88
C LYS A 58 17.91 16.46 8.82
N SER A 59 18.32 16.95 10.00
CA SER A 59 19.04 16.16 11.00
C SER A 59 18.10 15.16 11.70
N ARG A 60 16.88 15.58 12.08
CA ARG A 60 15.80 14.69 12.57
C ARG A 60 15.43 13.61 11.54
N ARG A 61 15.48 13.91 10.24
CA ARG A 61 15.26 12.93 9.16
C ARG A 61 16.40 11.92 9.01
N TRP A 62 17.64 12.30 9.31
CA TRP A 62 18.80 11.40 9.26
C TRP A 62 18.86 10.47 10.48
N ASP A 63 18.37 10.92 11.64
CA ASP A 63 18.25 10.05 12.82
C ASP A 63 17.11 9.00 12.66
N GLN A 64 16.09 9.31 11.87
CA GLN A 64 15.03 8.34 11.52
C GLN A 64 15.45 7.28 10.49
N THR A 65 16.61 7.41 9.83
CA THR A 65 17.12 6.39 8.90
C THR A 65 17.72 5.15 9.58
N GLU A 66 17.90 5.17 10.91
CA GLU A 66 18.29 4.00 11.71
C GLU A 66 17.08 3.14 12.15
N ARG A 67 15.84 3.59 11.91
CA ARG A 67 14.73 2.62 11.91
C ARG A 67 14.97 1.71 10.71
N PRO A 68 14.94 0.37 10.85
CA PRO A 68 14.95 -0.50 9.70
C PRO A 68 13.66 -0.22 8.94
N THR A 69 13.70 0.74 8.01
CA THR A 69 12.79 0.76 6.90
C THR A 69 13.05 -0.60 6.28
N ASN A 70 12.06 -1.48 6.41
CA ASN A 70 12.06 -2.76 5.73
C ASN A 70 12.14 -2.38 4.25
N ALA A 71 13.36 -2.19 3.75
CA ALA A 71 13.67 -1.76 2.41
C ALA A 71 12.92 -2.79 1.59
N ARG A 72 11.79 -2.37 1.00
CA ARG A 72 10.81 -3.27 0.42
C ARG A 72 11.53 -3.90 -0.76
N THR A 73 12.24 -5.00 -0.49
CA THR A 73 12.89 -5.81 -1.49
C THR A 73 11.79 -6.08 -2.48
N LYS A 74 11.93 -5.54 -3.70
CA LYS A 74 10.90 -5.67 -4.72
C LYS A 74 10.55 -7.14 -4.78
N ARG A 75 9.30 -7.49 -4.41
CA ARG A 75 8.89 -8.89 -4.28
C ARG A 75 9.25 -9.59 -5.59
N LYS A 76 10.07 -10.64 -5.50
CA LYS A 76 10.52 -11.38 -6.69
C LYS A 76 9.28 -11.91 -7.40
N TYR A 77 9.12 -11.51 -8.67
CA TYR A 77 7.98 -11.95 -9.47
C TYR A 77 8.04 -13.47 -9.63
N THR A 78 7.08 -14.16 -9.03
CA THR A 78 6.91 -15.60 -9.20
C THR A 78 5.83 -15.81 -10.25
N ARG A 79 6.20 -16.49 -11.36
CA ARG A 79 5.23 -16.86 -12.40
C ARG A 79 4.12 -17.71 -11.80
N ARG A 80 2.88 -17.47 -12.23
CA ARG A 80 1.70 -18.25 -11.83
C ARG A 80 1.46 -19.38 -12.84
N PRO A 81 0.86 -20.51 -12.42
CA PRO A 81 0.42 -21.54 -13.37
C PRO A 81 -0.57 -20.96 -14.37
N LYS A 82 -0.58 -21.51 -15.59
CA LYS A 82 -1.57 -21.13 -16.60
C LYS A 82 -2.97 -21.54 -16.11
N PRO A 83 -4.01 -20.70 -16.31
CA PRO A 83 -5.38 -21.08 -16.02
C PRO A 83 -5.82 -22.24 -16.91
N ASP A 84 -6.69 -23.08 -16.37
CA ASP A 84 -7.28 -24.21 -17.07
C ASP A 84 -8.44 -23.73 -17.96
N LYS A 85 -8.42 -24.07 -19.25
CA LYS A 85 -9.46 -23.69 -20.21
C LYS A 85 -10.72 -24.56 -20.09
N HIS A 86 -10.63 -25.73 -19.47
CA HIS A 86 -11.72 -26.69 -19.38
C HIS A 86 -12.38 -26.73 -18.01
N ALA A 87 -11.81 -26.03 -17.02
CA ALA A 87 -12.42 -25.92 -15.71
C ALA A 87 -13.70 -25.06 -15.81
N PRO A 88 -14.78 -25.45 -15.10
CA PRO A 88 -15.97 -24.61 -15.02
C PRO A 88 -15.59 -23.25 -14.44
N GLU A 89 -16.25 -22.20 -14.92
CA GLU A 89 -16.01 -20.83 -14.47
C GLU A 89 -16.61 -20.60 -13.07
N ARG A 90 -15.91 -19.82 -12.24
CA ARG A 90 -16.41 -19.52 -10.90
C ARG A 90 -17.62 -18.58 -11.01
N PRO A 91 -18.74 -18.89 -10.35
CA PRO A 91 -19.92 -18.05 -10.41
C PRO A 91 -19.69 -16.71 -9.71
N LEU A 92 -20.41 -15.69 -10.17
CA LEU A 92 -20.37 -14.36 -9.56
C LEU A 92 -21.04 -14.40 -8.18
N THR A 93 -20.47 -13.67 -7.22
CA THR A 93 -21.12 -13.44 -5.94
C THR A 93 -22.23 -12.41 -6.09
N ALA A 94 -23.15 -12.34 -5.12
CA ALA A 94 -24.26 -11.40 -5.12
C ALA A 94 -23.83 -9.95 -5.38
N TYR A 95 -22.79 -9.49 -4.67
CA TYR A 95 -22.23 -8.15 -4.86
C TYR A 95 -21.60 -7.96 -6.24
N VAL A 96 -20.91 -8.97 -6.78
CA VAL A 96 -20.26 -8.84 -8.10
C VAL A 96 -21.29 -8.85 -9.22
N ALA A 97 -22.35 -9.66 -9.11
CA ALA A 97 -23.47 -9.65 -10.05
C ALA A 97 -24.18 -8.28 -10.05
N PHE A 98 -24.47 -7.74 -8.86
CA PHE A 98 -24.99 -6.38 -8.71
C PHE A 98 -24.04 -5.32 -9.28
N SER A 99 -22.74 -5.40 -8.95
CA SER A 99 -21.73 -4.47 -9.45
C SER A 99 -21.67 -4.49 -10.97
N LYS A 100 -21.79 -5.66 -11.61
CA LYS A 100 -21.82 -5.78 -13.07
C LYS A 100 -23.06 -5.07 -13.62
N HIS A 101 -24.24 -5.38 -13.09
CA HIS A 101 -25.48 -4.73 -13.51
C HIS A 101 -25.42 -3.20 -13.41
N ILE A 102 -24.89 -2.65 -12.33
CA ILE A 102 -24.72 -1.20 -12.19
C ILE A 102 -23.67 -0.64 -13.16
N ARG A 103 -22.57 -1.36 -13.44
CA ARG A 103 -21.59 -0.94 -14.45
C ARG A 103 -22.21 -0.90 -15.84
N ASP A 104 -23.04 -1.88 -16.17
CA ASP A 104 -23.74 -1.94 -17.46
C ASP A 104 -24.73 -0.76 -17.59
N ILE A 105 -25.39 -0.33 -16.49
CA ILE A 105 -26.26 0.85 -16.48
C ILE A 105 -25.47 2.16 -16.66
N LEU A 106 -24.26 2.22 -16.12
CA LEU A 106 -23.38 3.40 -16.20
C LEU A 106 -22.46 3.35 -17.43
N GLU A 107 -22.63 2.35 -18.30
CA GLU A 107 -21.84 2.21 -19.52
C GLU A 107 -22.13 3.38 -20.46
N GLY A 108 -21.08 3.95 -21.05
CA GLY A 108 -21.18 5.12 -21.92
C GLY A 108 -21.22 6.49 -21.19
N GLN A 109 -21.20 6.51 -19.86
CA GLN A 109 -21.01 7.75 -19.10
C GLN A 109 -19.51 8.02 -18.92
N GLU A 110 -19.08 9.28 -19.02
CA GLU A 110 -17.68 9.70 -18.75
C GLU A 110 -17.37 9.76 -17.24
N ILE A 111 -17.72 8.71 -16.52
CA ILE A 111 -17.49 8.59 -15.08
C ILE A 111 -16.22 7.77 -14.87
N SER A 112 -15.35 8.23 -13.97
CA SER A 112 -14.13 7.50 -13.65
C SER A 112 -14.44 6.15 -13.01
N PHE A 113 -13.59 5.14 -13.24
CA PHE A 113 -13.72 3.83 -12.58
C PHE A 113 -13.82 3.95 -11.05
N THR A 114 -13.09 4.91 -10.47
CA THR A 114 -13.11 5.20 -9.03
C THR A 114 -14.46 5.72 -8.56
N GLU A 115 -15.13 6.57 -9.32
CA GLU A 115 -16.46 7.07 -9.00
C GLU A 115 -17.52 5.99 -9.18
N ILE A 116 -17.44 5.20 -10.26
CA ILE A 116 -18.31 4.04 -10.46
C ILE A 116 -18.21 3.08 -9.25
N ALA A 117 -17.00 2.80 -8.76
CA ALA A 117 -16.80 1.95 -7.59
C ALA A 117 -17.45 2.55 -6.32
N LYS A 118 -17.37 3.87 -6.11
CA LYS A 118 -18.06 4.56 -5.01
C LYS A 118 -19.58 4.45 -5.13
N ILE A 119 -20.12 4.66 -6.31
CA ILE A 119 -21.57 4.57 -6.59
C ILE A 119 -22.08 3.16 -6.31
N ILE A 120 -21.39 2.12 -6.80
CA ILE A 120 -21.76 0.72 -6.58
C ILE A 120 -21.77 0.40 -5.08
N GLY A 121 -20.72 0.80 -4.36
CA GLY A 121 -20.63 0.59 -2.92
C GLY A 121 -21.78 1.25 -2.17
N ALA A 122 -22.08 2.52 -2.48
CA ALA A 122 -23.19 3.24 -1.87
C ALA A 122 -24.55 2.59 -2.17
N ARG A 123 -24.82 2.25 -3.44
CA ARG A 123 -26.09 1.63 -3.84
C ARG A 123 -26.28 0.24 -3.22
N TRP A 124 -25.21 -0.53 -3.03
CA TRP A 124 -25.29 -1.84 -2.36
C TRP A 124 -25.67 -1.71 -0.88
N GLN A 125 -25.12 -0.71 -0.19
CA GLN A 125 -25.45 -0.45 1.22
C GLN A 125 -26.89 0.05 1.37
N CYS A 126 -27.36 0.89 0.46
CA CYS A 126 -28.74 1.39 0.45
C CYS A 126 -29.77 0.40 -0.11
N LEU A 127 -29.34 -0.77 -0.59
CA LEU A 127 -30.23 -1.79 -1.14
C LEU A 127 -31.13 -2.38 -0.04
N SER A 128 -32.41 -2.62 -0.35
CA SER A 128 -33.32 -3.28 0.60
C SER A 128 -32.87 -4.71 0.91
N VAL A 129 -33.31 -5.23 2.05
CA VAL A 129 -33.00 -6.60 2.48
C VAL A 129 -33.50 -7.59 1.43
N ASP A 130 -34.75 -7.48 0.99
CA ASP A 130 -35.37 -8.36 -0.01
C ASP A 130 -34.61 -8.36 -1.35
N ALA A 131 -34.21 -7.18 -1.83
CA ALA A 131 -33.44 -7.08 -3.06
C ALA A 131 -32.05 -7.71 -2.89
N ARG A 132 -31.44 -7.59 -1.71
CA ARG A 132 -30.11 -8.15 -1.41
C ARG A 132 -30.20 -9.67 -1.35
N GLU A 133 -31.26 -10.17 -0.74
CA GLU A 133 -31.58 -11.60 -0.67
C GLU A 133 -31.81 -12.19 -2.05
N ALA A 134 -32.51 -11.48 -2.96
CA ALA A 134 -32.68 -11.95 -4.33
C ALA A 134 -31.32 -12.18 -5.04
N TYR A 135 -30.38 -11.24 -4.94
CA TYR A 135 -29.02 -11.42 -5.46
C TYR A 135 -28.27 -12.56 -4.74
N GLN A 136 -28.47 -12.72 -3.44
CA GLN A 136 -27.85 -13.79 -2.67
C GLN A 136 -28.38 -15.18 -3.07
N CYS A 137 -29.68 -15.32 -3.27
CA CYS A 137 -30.31 -16.53 -3.76
C CYS A 137 -29.80 -16.91 -5.15
N GLN A 138 -29.74 -15.95 -6.08
CA GLN A 138 -29.16 -16.19 -7.42
C GLN A 138 -27.70 -16.63 -7.34
N ALA A 139 -26.88 -15.98 -6.50
CA ALA A 139 -25.49 -16.35 -6.31
C ALA A 139 -25.34 -17.75 -5.67
N ASN A 140 -26.23 -18.13 -4.75
CA ASN A 140 -26.24 -19.44 -4.11
C ASN A 140 -26.59 -20.54 -5.12
N VAL A 141 -27.63 -20.35 -5.94
CA VAL A 141 -28.00 -21.29 -7.01
C VAL A 141 -26.85 -21.48 -8.00
N ALA A 142 -26.23 -20.38 -8.45
CA ALA A 142 -25.08 -20.46 -9.35
C ALA A 142 -23.87 -21.17 -8.71
N LYS A 143 -23.66 -20.99 -7.40
CA LYS A 143 -22.64 -21.68 -6.61
C LYS A 143 -22.90 -23.17 -6.50
N GLU A 144 -24.15 -23.58 -6.30
CA GLU A 144 -24.55 -24.98 -6.26
C GLU A 144 -24.33 -25.65 -7.61
N GLN A 145 -24.78 -25.02 -8.71
CA GLN A 145 -24.54 -25.53 -10.06
C GLN A 145 -23.05 -25.70 -10.35
N TYR A 146 -22.25 -24.67 -10.04
CA TYR A 146 -20.79 -24.75 -10.17
C TYR A 146 -20.18 -25.91 -9.38
N SER A 147 -20.69 -26.19 -8.18
CA SER A 147 -20.20 -27.30 -7.36
C SER A 147 -20.45 -28.65 -8.05
N VAL A 148 -21.60 -28.83 -8.67
CA VAL A 148 -21.95 -30.02 -9.45
C VAL A 148 -21.04 -30.14 -10.67
N ASP A 149 -20.94 -29.09 -11.48
CA ASP A 149 -20.11 -29.07 -12.69
C ASP A 149 -18.63 -29.33 -12.36
N LEU A 150 -18.14 -28.75 -11.26
CA LEU A 150 -16.77 -28.97 -10.78
C LEU A 150 -16.54 -30.40 -10.31
N ALA A 151 -17.53 -31.02 -9.67
CA ALA A 151 -17.44 -32.41 -9.24
C ALA A 151 -17.38 -33.37 -10.44
N GLU A 152 -18.15 -33.09 -11.49
CA GLU A 152 -18.06 -33.82 -12.76
C GLU A 152 -16.72 -33.57 -13.46
N TYR A 153 -16.29 -32.32 -13.55
CA TYR A 153 -15.02 -31.94 -14.16
C TYR A 153 -13.83 -32.67 -13.52
N LYS A 154 -13.82 -32.80 -12.19
CA LYS A 154 -12.77 -33.52 -11.45
C LYS A 154 -12.64 -34.99 -11.83
N LYS A 155 -13.69 -35.62 -12.37
CA LYS A 155 -13.66 -37.02 -12.86
C LYS A 155 -13.12 -37.11 -14.29
N SER A 156 -13.09 -36.02 -15.03
CA SER A 156 -12.64 -35.99 -16.43
C SER A 156 -11.13 -36.18 -16.58
N SER A 157 -10.72 -36.79 -17.70
CA SER A 157 -9.31 -36.87 -18.11
C SER A 157 -8.64 -35.49 -18.23
N LYS A 158 -9.41 -34.47 -18.64
CA LYS A 158 -8.94 -33.07 -18.75
C LYS A 158 -8.41 -32.53 -17.42
N TYR A 159 -9.14 -32.75 -16.33
CA TYR A 159 -8.70 -32.36 -14.98
C TYR A 159 -7.43 -33.10 -14.58
N HIS A 160 -7.31 -34.39 -14.92
CA HIS A 160 -6.14 -35.19 -14.61
C HIS A 160 -4.89 -34.67 -15.34
N ALA A 161 -5.01 -34.35 -16.63
CA ALA A 161 -3.94 -33.74 -17.42
C ALA A 161 -3.50 -32.39 -16.82
N TYR A 162 -4.45 -31.55 -16.41
CA TYR A 162 -4.15 -30.27 -15.75
C TYR A 162 -3.47 -30.47 -14.38
N LYS A 163 -3.87 -31.48 -13.60
CA LYS A 163 -3.23 -31.83 -12.33
C LYS A 163 -1.77 -32.27 -12.52
N VAL A 164 -1.48 -33.03 -13.58
CA VAL A 164 -0.10 -33.41 -13.95
C VAL A 164 0.72 -32.16 -14.33
N TYR A 165 0.15 -31.26 -15.15
CA TYR A 165 0.77 -29.97 -15.47
C TYR A 165 1.10 -29.17 -14.21
N LEU A 166 0.15 -29.03 -13.26
CA LEU A 166 0.37 -28.30 -12.01
C LEU A 166 1.48 -28.92 -11.16
N LYS A 167 1.58 -30.25 -11.10
CA LYS A 167 2.66 -30.96 -10.40
C LYS A 167 4.03 -30.65 -11.04
N GLY A 168 4.11 -30.70 -12.37
CA GLY A 168 5.31 -30.32 -13.11
C GLY A 168 5.71 -28.86 -12.91
N PHE A 169 4.74 -27.94 -12.98
CA PHE A 169 4.94 -26.52 -12.74
C PHE A 169 5.53 -26.27 -11.34
N LYS A 170 4.92 -26.84 -10.29
CA LYS A 170 5.42 -26.71 -8.91
C LYS A 170 6.85 -27.26 -8.75
N LYS A 171 7.16 -28.41 -9.33
CA LYS A 171 8.50 -29.03 -9.27
C LYS A 171 9.56 -28.15 -9.93
N ASN A 172 9.29 -27.64 -11.14
CA ASN A 172 10.22 -26.81 -11.88
C ASN A 172 10.43 -25.45 -11.20
N HIS A 173 9.35 -24.87 -10.67
CA HIS A 173 9.43 -23.63 -9.91
C HIS A 173 10.09 -23.81 -8.53
N SER A 174 10.00 -24.98 -7.90
CA SER A 174 10.71 -25.30 -6.65
C SER A 174 12.22 -25.56 -6.87
N LYS A 175 12.61 -26.26 -7.95
CA LYS A 175 14.03 -26.47 -8.30
C LYS A 175 14.75 -25.17 -8.62
N LEU A 176 14.07 -24.19 -9.20
CA LEU A 176 14.59 -22.84 -9.44
C LEU A 176 14.97 -22.09 -8.14
N TYR A 177 14.51 -22.53 -6.97
CA TYR A 177 14.93 -21.99 -5.67
C TYR A 177 16.17 -22.68 -5.08
N LEU A 178 16.50 -23.90 -5.51
CA LEU A 178 17.61 -24.69 -4.97
C LEU A 178 18.91 -24.56 -5.80
N SER A 179 18.85 -23.97 -6.99
CA SER A 179 20.00 -23.81 -7.89
C SER A 179 20.63 -22.39 -7.86
N VAL A 180 20.22 -21.53 -6.92
CA VAL A 180 20.71 -20.14 -6.76
C VAL A 180 21.28 -19.92 -5.36
N LYS A 181 21.86 -20.97 -4.77
CA LYS A 181 22.69 -20.86 -3.57
C LYS A 181 24.09 -21.36 -3.89
#